data_AF-A0A2D7J6N5-F1
#
_entry.id   AF-A0A2D7J6N5-F1
#
_cell.length_a   1.000
_cell.length_b   1.000
_cell.length_c   1.000
_cell.angle_alpha   90.00
_cell.angle_beta   90.00
_cell.angle_gamma   90.00
#
_symmetry.space_group_name_H-M   'P 1'
#
loop_
_entity.id
_entity.type
_entity.pdbx_description
1 polymer ?
#
loop_
_entity_poly.entity_id
_entity_poly.type
_entity_poly.pdbx_seq_one_letter_code
_entity_poly.pdbx_strand_id
1 'polypeptide(L)'
;MALGYNKFMESLMPVLQAILPQHFLSRVVGWFARLEHPVWLKNRLIRLFMARYGIDLTEATCRHAEDYPSFNAFFTRSLREGVRPLGHTDWCHPADGVLSQRGNIEASELVQAKGRAYRVAELLAG
;
A
#
# COMPACT_ATOMS: atom_id res chain seq x y z
N MET A 1 -12.22 -10.58 -2.57
CA MET A 1 -13.28 -9.55 -2.46
C MET A 1 -13.09 -8.58 -3.63
N ALA A 2 -13.82 -8.77 -4.72
CA ALA A 2 -13.78 -7.84 -5.85
C ALA A 2 -14.31 -6.49 -5.35
N LEU A 3 -13.50 -5.44 -5.44
CA LEU A 3 -13.96 -4.06 -5.28
C LEU A 3 -15.18 -3.93 -6.21
N GLY A 4 -16.35 -3.57 -5.66
CA GLY A 4 -17.64 -3.55 -6.36
C GLY A 4 -17.69 -2.55 -7.51
N TYR A 5 -16.90 -2.80 -8.54
CA TYR A 5 -16.85 -2.04 -9.78
C TYR A 5 -17.84 -2.67 -10.77
N ASN A 6 -18.55 -1.83 -11.51
CA ASN A 6 -19.32 -2.33 -12.65
C ASN A 6 -18.35 -2.74 -13.78
N LYS A 7 -18.80 -3.62 -14.68
CA LYS A 7 -17.99 -4.14 -15.81
C LYS A 7 -17.32 -3.05 -16.66
N PHE A 8 -17.95 -1.87 -16.74
CA PHE A 8 -17.40 -0.72 -17.46
C PHE A 8 -16.13 -0.19 -16.78
N MET A 9 -16.16 0.00 -15.45
CA MET A 9 -14.98 0.43 -14.70
C MET A 9 -13.86 -0.60 -14.71
N GLU A 10 -14.17 -1.90 -14.70
CA GLU A 10 -13.18 -2.96 -14.81
C GLU A 10 -12.40 -2.91 -16.14
N SER A 11 -13.05 -2.46 -17.21
CA SER A 11 -12.44 -2.34 -18.55
C SER A 11 -11.73 -1.00 -18.74
N LEU A 12 -12.27 0.08 -18.20
CA LEU A 12 -11.72 1.43 -18.34
C LEU A 12 -10.44 1.64 -17.54
N MET A 13 -10.39 1.15 -16.30
CA MET A 13 -9.29 1.44 -15.37
C MET A 13 -7.92 0.91 -15.83
N PRO A 14 -7.81 -0.32 -16.40
CA PRO A 14 -6.56 -0.78 -17.01
C PRO A 14 -6.10 0.07 -18.19
N VAL A 15 -7.03 0.53 -19.04
CA VAL A 15 -6.71 1.40 -20.18
C VAL A 15 -6.16 2.74 -19.70
N LEU A 16 -6.81 3.35 -18.72
CA LEU A 16 -6.30 4.57 -18.09
C LEU A 16 -4.91 4.35 -17.47
N GLN A 17 -4.71 3.22 -16.79
CA GLN A 17 -3.40 2.86 -16.22
C GLN A 17 -2.33 2.67 -17.29
N ALA A 18 -2.66 2.16 -18.47
CA ALA A 18 -1.73 1.95 -19.57
C ALA A 18 -1.28 3.26 -20.25
N ILE A 19 -2.17 4.27 -20.28
CA ILE A 19 -1.89 5.57 -20.93
C ILE A 19 -1.14 6.52 -19.99
N LEU A 20 -1.43 6.45 -18.69
CA LEU A 20 -0.85 7.36 -17.71
C LEU A 20 0.67 7.16 -17.58
N PRO A 21 1.51 8.22 -17.61
CA PRO A 21 2.95 8.08 -17.48
C PRO A 21 3.34 7.75 -16.02
N GLN A 22 3.24 6.47 -15.66
CA GLN A 22 3.33 5.99 -14.28
C GLN A 22 4.66 6.38 -13.59
N HIS A 23 5.79 6.27 -14.30
CA HIS A 23 7.09 6.64 -13.75
C HIS A 23 7.19 8.13 -13.45
N PHE A 24 6.70 8.99 -14.35
CA PHE A 24 6.70 10.43 -14.13
C PHE A 24 5.80 10.79 -12.94
N LEU A 25 4.58 10.26 -12.92
CA LEU A 25 3.65 10.52 -11.83
C LEU A 25 4.20 10.03 -10.49
N SER A 26 4.80 8.84 -10.45
CA SER A 26 5.45 8.29 -9.26
C SER A 26 6.56 9.20 -8.74
N ARG A 27 7.40 9.74 -9.63
CA ARG A 27 8.46 10.70 -9.26
C ARG A 27 7.88 12.00 -8.70
N VAL A 28 6.82 12.53 -9.31
CA VAL A 28 6.13 13.74 -8.84
C VAL A 28 5.52 13.51 -7.47
N VAL A 29 4.76 12.43 -7.28
CA VAL A 29 4.16 12.06 -5.99
C VAL A 29 5.25 11.83 -4.95
N GLY A 30 6.33 11.14 -5.29
CA GLY A 30 7.45 10.92 -4.38
C GLY A 30 8.16 12.21 -3.99
N TRP A 31 8.25 13.20 -4.89
CA TRP A 31 8.77 14.52 -4.56
C TRP A 31 7.83 15.24 -3.57
N PHE A 32 6.53 15.29 -3.84
CA PHE A 32 5.55 15.86 -2.91
C PHE A 32 5.54 15.15 -1.56
N ALA A 33 5.71 13.83 -1.54
CA ALA A 33 5.71 13.03 -0.32
C ALA A 33 6.89 13.38 0.61
N ARG A 34 8.01 13.85 0.05
CA ARG A 34 9.20 14.28 0.80
C ARG A 34 9.18 15.76 1.20
N LEU A 35 8.21 16.54 0.74
CA LEU A 35 8.12 17.96 1.13
C LEU A 35 7.84 18.08 2.63
N GLU A 36 8.69 18.85 3.30
CA GLU A 36 8.48 19.28 4.69
C GLU A 36 7.79 20.65 4.74
N HIS A 37 8.02 21.47 3.71
CA HIS A 37 7.42 22.78 3.55
C HIS A 37 6.65 22.91 2.21
N PRO A 38 5.59 23.74 2.19
CA PRO A 38 5.03 24.44 3.33
C PRO A 38 4.23 23.51 4.26
N VAL A 39 4.33 23.73 5.57
CA VAL A 39 3.78 22.84 6.61
C VAL A 39 2.27 22.61 6.44
N TRP A 40 1.53 23.65 6.03
CA TRP A 40 0.10 23.54 5.79
C TRP A 40 -0.23 22.53 4.68
N LEU A 41 0.57 22.46 3.62
CA LEU A 41 0.32 21.56 2.49
C LEU A 41 0.55 20.12 2.90
N LYS A 42 1.68 19.83 3.54
CA LYS A 42 1.99 18.52 4.12
C LYS A 42 0.88 18.04 5.06
N ASN A 43 0.48 18.88 6.02
CA ASN A 43 -0.54 18.54 7.00
C ASN A 43 -1.89 18.24 6.33
N ARG A 44 -2.25 19.00 5.28
CA ARG A 44 -3.47 18.75 4.52
C ARG A 44 -3.42 17.42 3.76
N LEU A 45 -2.28 17.09 3.15
CA LEU A 45 -2.10 15.80 2.48
C LEU A 45 -2.22 14.62 3.46
N ILE A 46 -1.58 14.69 4.62
CA ILE A 46 -1.67 13.65 5.66
C ILE A 46 -3.11 13.48 6.14
N ARG A 47 -3.78 14.58 6.54
CA ARG A 47 -5.17 14.52 7.04
C ARG A 47 -6.15 14.00 5.99
N LEU A 48 -6.00 14.41 4.73
CA LEU A 48 -6.84 13.90 3.63
C LEU A 48 -6.65 12.40 3.45
N PHE A 49 -5.41 11.93 3.51
CA PHE A 49 -5.10 10.50 3.39
C PHE A 49 -5.66 9.71 4.58
N MET A 50 -5.51 10.21 5.81
CA MET A 50 -6.10 9.61 6.99
C MET A 50 -7.63 9.47 6.87
N ALA A 51 -8.31 10.55 6.47
CA ALA A 51 -9.76 10.53 6.29
C ALA A 51 -10.20 9.57 5.18
N ARG A 52 -9.47 9.53 4.07
CA ARG A 52 -9.81 8.69 2.91
C ARG A 52 -9.62 7.18 3.16
N TYR A 53 -8.66 6.82 4.01
CA TYR A 53 -8.30 5.42 4.29
C TYR A 53 -8.69 4.98 5.71
N GLY A 54 -9.33 5.85 6.51
CA GLY A 54 -9.73 5.53 7.88
C GLY A 54 -8.54 5.21 8.79
N ILE A 55 -7.42 5.91 8.62
CA ILE A 55 -6.20 5.64 9.39
C ILE A 55 -6.33 6.21 10.80
N ASP A 56 -6.17 5.34 11.79
CA ASP A 56 -6.05 5.71 13.19
C ASP A 56 -4.57 5.77 13.63
N LEU A 57 -4.21 6.82 14.37
CA LEU A 57 -2.88 7.02 14.94
C LEU A 57 -2.76 6.55 16.39
N THR A 58 -3.81 5.97 16.98
CA THR A 58 -3.76 5.44 18.35
C THR A 58 -2.67 4.37 18.55
N GLU A 59 -2.36 3.59 17.49
CA GLU A 59 -1.32 2.57 17.46
C GLU A 59 0.06 3.10 17.04
N ALA A 60 0.15 4.31 16.50
CA ALA A 60 1.41 4.91 16.09
C ALA A 60 2.17 5.52 17.27
N THR A 61 3.51 5.54 17.20
CA THR A 61 4.36 6.19 18.21
C THR A 61 4.13 7.70 18.22
N CYS A 62 3.96 8.29 17.05
CA CYS A 62 3.59 9.69 16.87
C CYS A 62 2.07 9.80 16.70
N ARG A 63 1.40 10.54 17.59
CA ARG A 63 -0.07 10.54 17.70
C ARG A 63 -0.75 11.69 16.97
N HIS A 64 -0.01 12.72 16.57
CA HIS A 64 -0.56 13.85 15.84
C HIS A 64 -0.02 13.89 14.42
N ALA A 65 -0.89 14.20 13.47
CA ALA A 65 -0.54 14.26 12.05
C ALA A 65 0.47 15.37 11.76
N GLU A 66 0.43 16.43 12.57
CA GLU A 66 1.22 17.65 12.42
C GLU A 66 2.70 17.41 12.75
N ASP A 67 2.97 16.47 13.66
CA ASP A 67 4.28 16.15 14.20
C ASP A 67 5.18 15.40 13.20
N TYR A 68 4.62 14.80 12.15
CA TYR A 68 5.42 14.13 11.11
C TYR A 68 6.11 15.16 10.22
N PRO A 69 7.43 15.09 9.93
CA PRO A 69 8.10 16.12 9.12
C PRO A 69 7.69 16.13 7.65
N SER A 70 7.26 15.00 7.09
CA SER A 70 6.80 14.86 5.70
C SER A 70 5.64 13.85 5.59
N PHE A 71 4.96 13.81 4.45
CA PHE A 71 3.96 12.75 4.20
C PHE A 71 4.63 11.36 4.19
N ASN A 72 5.84 11.25 3.66
CA ASN A 72 6.56 9.99 3.62
C ASN A 72 6.89 9.47 5.04
N ALA A 73 7.27 10.36 5.96
CA ALA A 73 7.48 10.01 7.37
C ALA A 73 6.19 9.51 8.05
N PHE A 74 5.05 10.09 7.70
CA PHE A 74 3.74 9.58 8.12
C PHE A 74 3.40 8.22 7.48
N PHE A 75 3.70 8.04 6.19
CA PHE A 75 3.43 6.81 5.45
C PHE A 75 4.20 5.62 6.05
N THR A 76 5.46 5.82 6.44
CA THR A 76 6.31 4.82 7.08
C THR A 76 6.33 4.95 8.61
N ARG A 77 5.26 5.48 9.22
CA ARG A 77 5.21 5.72 10.66
C ARG A 77 5.49 4.46 11.47
N SER A 78 6.28 4.61 12.54
CA SER A 78 6.49 3.53 13.51
C SER A 78 5.24 3.29 14.34
N LEU A 79 4.96 2.01 14.61
CA LEU A 79 3.96 1.59 15.57
C LEU A 79 4.54 1.58 16.99
N ARG A 80 3.68 1.75 17.99
CA ARG A 80 4.05 1.62 19.40
C ARG A 80 4.53 0.20 19.70
N GLU A 81 5.45 0.09 20.64
CA GLU A 81 5.88 -1.21 21.14
C GLU A 81 4.69 -1.98 21.73
N GLY A 82 4.66 -3.29 21.50
CA GLY A 82 3.62 -4.19 22.04
C GLY A 82 2.28 -4.19 21.32
N VAL A 83 2.03 -3.32 20.33
CA VAL A 83 0.74 -3.33 19.57
C VAL A 83 0.64 -4.45 18.52
N ARG A 84 1.76 -5.15 18.27
CA ARG A 84 1.86 -6.34 17.42
C ARG A 84 2.67 -7.42 18.15
N PRO A 85 2.11 -8.05 19.19
CA PRO A 85 2.81 -9.12 19.90
C PRO A 85 3.04 -10.30 18.94
N LEU A 86 4.25 -10.86 18.97
CA LEU A 86 4.57 -12.07 18.21
C LEU A 86 4.06 -13.30 18.97
N GLY A 87 3.43 -14.23 18.25
CA GLY A 87 2.99 -15.51 18.81
C GLY A 87 4.15 -16.50 18.98
N HIS A 88 3.95 -17.51 19.83
CA HIS A 88 4.85 -18.66 19.96
C HIS A 88 4.56 -19.68 18.85
N THR A 89 4.84 -19.31 17.61
CA THR A 89 4.61 -20.12 16.42
C THR A 89 5.83 -20.06 15.51
N ASP A 90 6.01 -21.09 14.68
CA ASP A 90 7.12 -21.15 13.72
C ASP A 90 7.01 -20.07 12.62
N TRP A 91 5.80 -19.55 12.40
CA TRP A 91 5.48 -18.57 11.36
C TRP A 91 4.68 -17.41 11.93
N CYS A 92 4.92 -16.21 11.42
CA CYS A 92 4.14 -15.02 11.71
C CYS A 92 3.75 -14.30 10.40
N HIS A 93 2.73 -13.45 10.47
CA HIS A 93 2.41 -12.58 9.34
C HIS A 93 3.48 -11.50 9.20
N PRO A 94 4.00 -11.27 7.98
CA PRO A 94 5.11 -10.32 7.77
C PRO A 94 4.66 -8.86 7.77
N ALA A 95 3.36 -8.59 7.58
CA ALA A 95 2.82 -7.25 7.46
C ALA A 95 1.32 -7.23 7.81
N ASP A 96 0.84 -6.05 8.22
CA ASP A 96 -0.59 -5.76 8.35
C ASP A 96 -1.24 -5.69 6.96
N GLY A 97 -2.37 -6.35 6.77
CA GLY A 97 -3.09 -6.31 5.51
C GLY A 97 -4.18 -7.37 5.38
N VAL A 98 -4.59 -7.60 4.14
CA VAL A 98 -5.58 -8.63 3.79
C VAL A 98 -4.89 -9.67 2.93
N LEU A 99 -5.14 -10.95 3.23
CA LEU A 99 -4.64 -12.04 2.42
C LEU A 99 -5.33 -12.03 1.05
N SER A 100 -4.56 -11.75 0.00
CA SER A 100 -5.07 -11.76 -1.38
C SER A 100 -5.31 -13.18 -1.88
N GLN A 101 -4.29 -14.05 -1.76
CA GLN A 101 -4.34 -15.46 -2.17
C GLN A 101 -3.35 -16.26 -1.32
N ARG A 102 -3.66 -17.54 -1.09
CA ARG A 102 -2.73 -18.55 -0.54
C ARG A 102 -2.99 -19.89 -1.22
N GLY A 103 -1.98 -20.76 -1.26
CA GLY A 103 -2.11 -22.11 -1.80
C GLY A 103 -0.76 -22.77 -2.03
N ASN A 104 -0.81 -23.96 -2.61
CA ASN A 104 0.38 -24.65 -3.09
C ASN A 104 0.80 -24.07 -4.44
N ILE A 105 2.10 -24.07 -4.70
CA ILE A 105 2.66 -23.76 -6.02
C ILE A 105 2.69 -25.07 -6.80
N GLU A 106 1.95 -25.15 -7.90
CA GLU A 106 1.85 -26.36 -8.73
C GLU A 106 2.49 -26.11 -10.10
N ALA A 107 3.23 -27.08 -10.64
CA ALA A 107 3.79 -27.06 -12.00
C ALA A 107 4.60 -25.79 -12.39
N SER A 108 5.24 -25.11 -11.42
CA SER A 108 5.91 -23.80 -11.61
C SER A 108 4.97 -22.64 -11.96
N GLU A 109 3.68 -22.72 -11.62
CA GLU A 109 2.72 -21.61 -11.65
C GLU A 109 2.42 -21.14 -10.22
N LEU A 110 2.68 -19.86 -9.93
CA LEU A 110 2.81 -19.33 -8.57
C LEU A 110 1.58 -18.52 -8.15
N VAL A 111 1.00 -17.71 -9.03
CA VAL A 111 0.08 -16.63 -8.61
C VAL A 111 -1.11 -16.48 -9.54
N GLN A 112 -2.32 -16.39 -8.98
CA GLN A 112 -3.50 -15.90 -9.68
C GLN A 112 -3.78 -14.44 -9.30
N ALA A 113 -3.42 -13.50 -10.17
CA ALA A 113 -3.93 -12.14 -10.05
C ALA A 113 -4.99 -11.93 -11.14
N LYS A 114 -6.20 -11.51 -10.74
CA LYS A 114 -7.27 -11.15 -11.68
C LYS A 114 -7.60 -12.28 -12.69
N GLY A 115 -7.57 -13.54 -12.24
CA GLY A 115 -7.86 -14.71 -13.07
C GLY A 115 -6.75 -15.12 -14.06
N ARG A 116 -5.53 -14.59 -13.90
CA ARG A 116 -4.37 -14.96 -14.72
C ARG A 116 -3.33 -15.68 -13.87
N ALA A 117 -2.89 -16.85 -14.33
CA ALA A 117 -1.77 -17.58 -13.74
C ALA A 117 -0.43 -17.00 -14.21
N TYR A 118 0.53 -16.90 -13.30
CA TYR A 118 1.90 -16.46 -13.58
C TYR A 118 2.89 -17.55 -13.21
N ARG A 119 3.97 -17.68 -13.98
CA ARG A 119 5.01 -18.67 -13.70
C ARG A 119 5.93 -18.18 -12.57
N VAL A 120 6.44 -19.11 -11.78
CA VAL A 120 7.43 -18.85 -10.72
C VAL A 120 8.67 -18.15 -11.29
N ALA A 121 9.13 -18.63 -12.45
CA ALA A 121 10.33 -18.15 -13.11
C ALA A 121 10.18 -16.66 -13.50
N GLU A 122 9.03 -16.29 -14.08
CA GLU A 122 8.68 -14.90 -14.42
C GLU A 122 8.67 -13.98 -13.18
N LEU A 123 8.17 -14.46 -12.03
CA LEU A 123 8.15 -13.69 -10.79
C LEU A 123 9.56 -13.44 -10.24
N LEU A 124 10.46 -14.42 -10.38
CA LEU A 124 11.84 -14.37 -9.88
C LEU A 124 12.83 -13.77 -10.89
N ALA A 125 12.32 -13.14 -11.95
CA ALA A 125 13.13 -12.56 -13.03
C ALA A 125 14.04 -13.58 -13.75
N GLY A 126 13.59 -14.84 -13.87
CA GLY A 126 14.17 -15.90 -14.70
C GLY A 126 13.23 -16.31 -15.83
#